data_AF-A0A8H7ZWA0-F1
#
_entry.id   AF-A0A8H7ZWA0-F1
#
_cell.length_a   1.000
_cell.length_b   1.000
_cell.length_c   1.000
_cell.angle_alpha   90.00
_cell.angle_beta   90.00
_cell.angle_gamma   90.00
#
_symmetry.space_group_name_H-M   'P 1'
#
loop_
_entity.id
_entity.type
_entity.pdbx_description
1 polymer ?
#
loop_
_entity_poly.entity_id
_entity_poly.type
_entity_poly.pdbx_seq_one_letter_code
_entity_poly.pdbx_strand_id
1 'polypeptide(L)'
;MKDYTAGLGTEMEAQTGVKLQCSFFDERWSKGRDVTDVGWSSKHAELLVSSYSRNPNAINEPDGIVCVWNLHLLGRPEFVFHSTTDVLCTMFAPFHPNLVVGGTYSGQIVLWDTRSRHLPVLKTALSAAGHTHPVYSLKIVGSHNAHNLVTASTDGLVCSWQLDMLAQPQEMIELVNPANSRTDEVAPTVISFPDNETGSFWV
;
A
#
# COMPACT_ATOMS: atom_id res chain seq x y z
N MET A 1 -41.95 -17.05 -24.94
CA MET A 1 -41.24 -16.48 -26.10
C MET A 1 -41.95 -15.18 -26.41
N LYS A 2 -41.33 -14.02 -26.12
CA LYS A 2 -41.94 -12.71 -26.38
C LYS A 2 -40.92 -11.84 -27.11
N ASP A 3 -41.37 -11.36 -28.27
CA ASP A 3 -40.65 -10.56 -29.25
C ASP A 3 -40.44 -9.10 -28.80
N TYR A 4 -39.32 -8.54 -29.25
CA TYR A 4 -38.91 -7.15 -29.07
C TYR A 4 -39.08 -6.39 -30.38
N THR A 5 -40.17 -5.65 -30.55
CA THR A 5 -40.20 -4.55 -31.53
C THR A 5 -41.10 -3.41 -31.06
N ALA A 6 -40.44 -2.26 -30.94
CA ALA A 6 -40.94 -0.89 -30.99
C ALA A 6 -41.63 -0.29 -29.75
N GLY A 7 -40.96 0.73 -29.20
CA GLY A 7 -41.57 2.07 -29.22
C GLY A 7 -41.57 2.85 -27.92
N LEU A 8 -40.79 3.94 -27.94
CA LEU A 8 -41.08 5.24 -27.33
C LEU A 8 -40.89 5.39 -25.81
N GLY A 9 -39.89 6.21 -25.49
CA GLY A 9 -39.93 7.11 -24.33
C GLY A 9 -39.91 6.41 -22.99
N THR A 10 -38.74 5.94 -22.58
CA THR A 10 -38.46 5.76 -21.16
C THR A 10 -37.17 6.51 -20.91
N GLU A 11 -37.24 7.47 -20.00
CA GLU A 11 -36.10 8.13 -19.40
C GLU A 11 -35.00 7.08 -19.19
N MET A 12 -33.81 7.32 -19.71
CA MET A 12 -32.65 6.51 -19.34
C MET A 12 -32.48 6.73 -17.83
N GLU A 13 -33.08 5.86 -17.02
CA GLU A 13 -32.60 5.58 -15.69
C GLU A 13 -31.10 5.39 -15.85
N ALA A 14 -30.33 6.29 -15.24
CA ALA A 14 -28.89 6.18 -15.19
C ALA A 14 -28.60 4.84 -14.50
N GLN A 15 -28.42 3.79 -15.30
CA GLN A 15 -28.00 2.50 -14.79
C GLN A 15 -26.68 2.75 -14.09
N THR A 16 -26.69 2.64 -12.77
CA THR A 16 -25.51 2.54 -11.92
C THR A 16 -24.81 1.22 -12.23
N GLY A 17 -24.21 1.14 -13.42
CA GLY A 17 -23.51 -0.02 -13.93
C GLY A 17 -22.02 0.08 -13.60
N VAL A 18 -21.48 -0.93 -12.93
CA VAL A 18 -20.03 -1.09 -12.81
C VAL A 18 -19.50 -1.53 -14.17
N LYS A 19 -18.62 -0.73 -14.77
CA LYS A 19 -17.95 -1.05 -16.03
C LYS A 19 -16.48 -1.33 -15.78
N LEU A 20 -15.99 -2.48 -16.23
CA LEU A 20 -14.57 -2.75 -16.30
C LEU A 20 -13.91 -1.75 -17.27
N GLN A 21 -13.03 -0.91 -16.76
CA GLN A 21 -12.30 0.08 -17.58
C GLN A 21 -11.02 -0.51 -18.17
N CYS A 22 -10.22 -1.19 -17.34
CA CYS A 22 -8.96 -1.81 -17.76
C CYS A 22 -8.62 -2.99 -16.83
N SER A 23 -7.69 -3.83 -17.28
CA SER A 23 -7.12 -4.93 -16.50
C SER A 23 -5.61 -4.91 -16.66
N PHE A 24 -4.91 -5.05 -15.54
CA PHE A 24 -3.45 -5.10 -15.48
C PHE A 24 -3.02 -6.53 -15.22
N PHE A 25 -2.21 -7.09 -16.11
CA PHE A 25 -1.72 -8.46 -15.96
C PHE A 25 -0.38 -8.61 -16.68
N ASP A 26 0.56 -9.26 -16.01
CA ASP A 26 1.86 -9.64 -16.54
C ASP A 26 2.18 -11.09 -16.15
N GLU A 27 2.53 -11.91 -17.14
CA GLU A 27 2.72 -13.35 -16.92
C GLU A 27 3.90 -13.66 -15.97
N ARG A 28 4.92 -12.79 -15.94
CA ARG A 28 6.09 -13.00 -15.10
C ARG A 28 5.87 -12.50 -13.68
N TRP A 29 5.28 -11.32 -13.51
CA TRP A 29 5.24 -10.64 -12.21
C TRP A 29 3.92 -10.76 -11.46
N SER A 30 2.81 -11.09 -12.13
CA SER A 30 1.50 -11.19 -11.48
C SER A 30 0.93 -12.61 -11.41
N LYS A 31 1.44 -13.54 -12.24
CA LYS A 31 0.90 -14.91 -12.30
C LYS A 31 1.25 -15.70 -11.04
N GLY A 32 0.22 -16.23 -10.38
CA GLY A 32 0.37 -17.05 -9.18
C GLY A 32 0.81 -16.27 -7.93
N ARG A 33 0.60 -14.95 -7.94
CA ARG A 33 0.82 -14.06 -6.79
C ARG A 33 -0.50 -13.39 -6.43
N ASP A 34 -0.74 -13.21 -5.15
CA ASP A 34 -1.92 -12.49 -4.68
C ASP A 34 -1.61 -11.00 -4.58
N VAL A 35 -2.59 -10.16 -4.93
CA VAL A 35 -2.50 -8.72 -4.72
C VAL A 35 -2.85 -8.42 -3.27
N THR A 36 -1.93 -7.81 -2.54
CA THR A 36 -2.11 -7.49 -1.12
C THR A 36 -2.66 -6.09 -0.89
N ASP A 37 -2.23 -5.13 -1.72
CA ASP A 37 -2.66 -3.74 -1.63
C ASP A 37 -2.50 -3.02 -2.98
N VAL A 38 -3.25 -1.94 -3.16
CA VAL A 38 -3.23 -1.10 -4.36
C VAL A 38 -3.33 0.38 -3.98
N GLY A 39 -2.57 1.22 -4.66
CA GLY A 39 -2.52 2.66 -4.40
C GLY A 39 -2.40 3.49 -5.67
N TRP A 40 -3.15 4.58 -5.77
CA TRP A 40 -3.02 5.52 -6.87
C TRP A 40 -2.00 6.61 -6.55
N SER A 41 -1.26 7.07 -7.56
CA SER A 41 -0.43 8.25 -7.39
C SER A 41 -1.30 9.51 -7.37
N SER A 42 -1.10 10.36 -6.35
CA SER A 42 -1.81 11.64 -6.24
C SER A 42 -1.38 12.67 -7.29
N LYS A 43 -0.18 12.50 -7.87
CA LYS A 43 0.40 13.44 -8.84
C LYS A 43 0.25 12.96 -10.28
N HIS A 44 0.33 11.65 -10.48
CA HIS A 44 0.22 11.00 -11.79
C HIS A 44 -1.01 10.10 -11.79
N ALA A 45 -2.15 10.63 -12.25
CA ALA A 45 -3.43 9.90 -12.24
C ALA A 45 -3.40 8.63 -13.11
N GLU A 46 -2.43 8.51 -14.01
CA GLU A 46 -2.18 7.34 -14.84
C GLU A 46 -1.42 6.22 -14.12
N LEU A 47 -0.78 6.51 -12.98
CA LEU A 47 0.05 5.55 -12.25
C LEU A 47 -0.69 4.92 -11.07
N LEU A 48 -0.64 3.59 -11.04
CA LEU A 48 -1.15 2.75 -9.96
C LEU A 48 0.01 1.88 -9.44
N VAL A 49 0.14 1.75 -8.14
CA VAL A 49 1.05 0.78 -7.50
C VAL A 49 0.23 -0.38 -6.99
N SER A 50 0.75 -1.59 -7.12
CA SER A 50 0.17 -2.80 -6.53
C SER A 50 1.26 -3.64 -5.89
N SER A 51 1.02 -4.11 -4.67
CA SER A 51 1.90 -5.06 -3.99
C SER A 51 1.42 -6.49 -4.19
N TYR A 52 2.39 -7.40 -4.27
CA TYR A 52 2.18 -8.82 -4.49
C TYR A 52 2.88 -9.65 -3.43
N SER A 53 2.20 -10.69 -2.98
CA SER A 53 2.76 -11.72 -2.12
C SER A 53 3.73 -12.64 -2.87
N ARG A 54 4.48 -13.45 -2.12
CA ARG A 54 5.31 -14.53 -2.64
C ARG A 54 4.49 -15.54 -3.42
N ASN A 55 5.05 -15.94 -4.56
CA ASN A 55 4.56 -17.08 -5.31
C ASN A 55 5.11 -18.38 -4.70
N PRO A 56 4.29 -19.29 -4.16
CA PRO A 56 4.78 -20.56 -3.61
C PRO A 56 5.43 -21.46 -4.67
N ASN A 57 5.08 -21.28 -5.94
CA ASN A 57 5.55 -22.10 -7.06
C ASN A 57 6.86 -21.59 -7.69
N ALA A 58 7.30 -20.36 -7.37
CA ALA A 58 8.48 -19.75 -7.98
C ALA A 58 9.59 -19.50 -6.93
N ILE A 59 10.43 -20.51 -6.71
CA ILE A 59 11.47 -20.51 -5.65
C ILE A 59 12.63 -19.53 -5.95
N ASN A 60 12.88 -19.23 -7.23
CA ASN A 60 13.99 -18.38 -7.66
C ASN A 60 13.63 -16.90 -7.81
N GLU A 61 12.37 -16.53 -7.55
CA GLU A 61 11.92 -15.15 -7.63
C GLU A 61 12.00 -14.47 -6.26
N PRO A 62 12.13 -13.13 -6.22
CA PRO A 62 12.01 -12.41 -4.96
C PRO A 62 10.65 -12.67 -4.31
N ASP A 63 10.65 -12.75 -2.97
CA ASP A 63 9.46 -13.04 -2.18
C ASP A 63 8.39 -11.96 -2.42
N GLY A 64 8.67 -10.71 -2.02
CA GLY A 64 7.75 -9.60 -2.24
C GLY A 64 8.03 -8.84 -3.54
N ILE A 65 6.97 -8.52 -4.28
CA ILE A 65 7.05 -7.71 -5.51
C ILE A 65 6.09 -6.53 -5.40
N VAL A 66 6.54 -5.37 -5.86
CA VAL A 66 5.67 -4.21 -6.04
C VAL A 66 5.78 -3.77 -7.49
N CYS A 67 4.63 -3.69 -8.17
CA CYS A 67 4.58 -3.22 -9.55
C CYS A 67 3.93 -1.85 -9.61
N VAL A 68 4.52 -0.97 -10.42
CA VAL A 68 3.88 0.28 -10.84
C VAL A 68 3.33 0.08 -12.23
N TRP A 69 2.02 0.17 -12.34
CA TRP A 69 1.24 0.09 -13.56
C TRP A 69 0.92 1.48 -14.10
N ASN A 70 0.82 1.56 -15.43
CA ASN A 70 0.45 2.79 -16.12
C ASN A 70 -0.80 2.51 -16.97
N LEU A 71 -1.81 3.37 -16.89
CA LEU A 71 -3.05 3.22 -17.67
C LEU A 71 -2.83 3.16 -19.18
N HIS A 72 -1.73 3.73 -19.68
CA HIS A 72 -1.34 3.67 -21.09
C HIS A 72 -0.63 2.37 -21.47
N LEU A 73 -0.21 1.56 -20.49
CA LEU A 73 0.58 0.35 -20.66
C LEU A 73 0.03 -0.79 -19.78
N LEU A 74 -1.02 -1.45 -20.27
CA LEU A 74 -1.77 -2.45 -19.48
C LEU A 74 -1.09 -3.83 -19.40
N GLY A 75 -0.29 -4.19 -20.41
CA GLY A 75 0.27 -5.55 -20.56
C GLY A 75 1.63 -5.76 -19.91
N ARG A 76 2.22 -4.74 -19.29
CA ARG A 76 3.47 -4.86 -18.51
C ARG A 76 3.54 -3.72 -17.49
N PRO A 77 4.11 -3.96 -16.30
CA PRO A 77 4.37 -2.89 -15.36
C PRO A 77 5.47 -1.95 -15.90
N GLU A 78 5.35 -0.66 -15.59
CA GLU A 78 6.36 0.35 -15.91
C GLU A 78 7.59 0.20 -15.03
N PHE A 79 7.37 0.00 -13.72
CA PHE A 79 8.42 -0.29 -12.76
C PHE A 79 8.08 -1.55 -11.96
N VAL A 80 9.12 -2.31 -11.63
CA VAL A 80 9.03 -3.48 -10.76
C VAL A 80 10.07 -3.32 -9.67
N PHE A 81 9.62 -3.39 -8.44
CA PHE A 81 10.44 -3.31 -7.24
C PHE A 81 10.40 -4.65 -6.51
N HIS A 82 11.54 -5.01 -5.94
CA HIS A 82 11.72 -6.26 -5.22
C HIS A 82 11.88 -5.99 -3.73
N SER A 83 11.35 -6.90 -2.93
CA SER A 83 11.52 -6.98 -1.49
C SER A 83 12.06 -8.36 -1.11
N THR A 84 12.76 -8.44 0.02
CA THR A 84 13.26 -9.70 0.57
C THR A 84 12.18 -10.56 1.23
N THR A 85 11.03 -9.96 1.56
CA THR A 85 9.88 -10.64 2.16
C THR A 85 8.58 -10.09 1.55
N ASP A 86 7.46 -10.78 1.78
CA ASP A 86 6.14 -10.36 1.32
C ASP A 86 5.83 -8.90 1.66
N VAL A 87 5.32 -8.17 0.67
CA VAL A 87 4.85 -6.79 0.84
C VAL A 87 3.35 -6.84 1.05
N LEU A 88 2.88 -6.29 2.16
CA LEU A 88 1.48 -6.36 2.58
C LEU A 88 0.72 -5.09 2.24
N CYS A 89 1.38 -3.95 2.28
CA CYS A 89 0.82 -2.65 1.99
C CYS A 89 1.83 -1.81 1.21
N THR A 90 1.33 -0.94 0.34
CA THR A 90 2.17 -0.08 -0.51
C THR A 90 1.48 1.23 -0.83
N MET A 91 2.24 2.32 -0.89
CA MET A 91 1.71 3.63 -1.27
C MET A 91 2.74 4.49 -2.00
N PHE A 92 2.24 5.38 -2.85
CA PHE A 92 3.05 6.49 -3.36
C PHE A 92 3.21 7.56 -2.29
N ALA A 93 4.40 8.17 -2.22
CA ALA A 93 4.58 9.35 -1.39
C ALA A 93 3.87 10.55 -2.03
N PRO A 94 2.91 11.20 -1.34
CA PRO A 94 2.09 12.25 -1.94
C PRO A 94 2.90 13.51 -2.31
N PHE A 95 3.98 13.78 -1.58
CA PHE A 95 4.85 14.95 -1.79
C PHE A 95 6.07 14.63 -2.68
N HIS A 96 6.39 13.35 -2.86
CA HIS A 96 7.54 12.88 -3.63
C HIS A 96 7.10 11.81 -4.64
N PRO A 97 6.71 12.18 -5.88
CA PRO A 97 6.07 11.25 -6.82
C PRO A 97 6.94 10.08 -7.27
N ASN A 98 8.26 10.21 -7.14
CA ASN A 98 9.19 9.15 -7.50
C ASN A 98 9.39 8.14 -6.37
N LEU A 99 8.89 8.42 -5.16
CA LEU A 99 9.07 7.56 -4.00
C LEU A 99 7.85 6.68 -3.79
N VAL A 100 8.11 5.40 -3.60
CA VAL A 100 7.13 4.38 -3.25
C VAL A 100 7.55 3.77 -1.92
N VAL A 101 6.62 3.63 -0.99
CA VAL A 101 6.85 3.06 0.34
C VAL A 101 6.04 1.77 0.45
N GLY A 102 6.66 0.74 1.02
CA GLY A 102 6.00 -0.54 1.28
C GLY A 102 6.27 -1.06 2.69
N GLY A 103 5.28 -1.76 3.22
CA GLY A 103 5.32 -2.42 4.51
C GLY A 103 5.40 -3.91 4.29
N THR A 104 6.34 -4.57 4.96
CA THR A 104 6.58 -6.00 4.75
C THR A 104 6.05 -6.85 5.90
N TYR A 105 5.92 -8.14 5.65
CA TYR A 105 5.52 -9.13 6.65
C TYR A 105 6.52 -9.27 7.81
N SER A 106 7.80 -8.95 7.58
CA SER A 106 8.83 -9.03 8.64
C SER A 106 8.83 -7.83 9.59
N GLY A 107 8.01 -6.80 9.34
CA GLY A 107 8.07 -5.54 10.07
C GLY A 107 8.99 -4.49 9.45
N GLN A 108 9.68 -4.82 8.35
CA GLN A 108 10.48 -3.83 7.63
C GLN A 108 9.59 -2.89 6.84
N ILE A 109 9.94 -1.61 6.90
CA ILE A 109 9.44 -0.58 6.01
C ILE A 109 10.54 -0.38 4.97
N VAL A 110 10.16 -0.45 3.72
CA VAL A 110 11.04 -0.37 2.56
C VAL A 110 10.61 0.80 1.69
N LEU A 111 11.58 1.50 1.12
CA LEU A 111 11.37 2.66 0.29
C LEU A 111 12.12 2.48 -1.03
N TRP A 112 11.40 2.65 -2.13
CA TRP A 112 11.90 2.56 -3.49
C TRP A 112 11.81 3.92 -4.18
N ASP A 113 12.73 4.16 -5.10
CA ASP A 113 12.74 5.33 -5.98
C ASP A 113 12.59 4.85 -7.42
N THR A 114 11.60 5.36 -8.16
CA THR A 114 11.34 5.04 -9.58
C THR A 114 12.50 5.41 -10.49
N ARG A 115 13.37 6.33 -10.07
CA ARG A 115 14.59 6.73 -10.80
C ARG A 115 15.76 5.76 -10.54
N SER A 116 15.65 4.93 -9.51
CA SER A 116 16.64 3.93 -9.14
C SER A 116 16.29 2.56 -9.72
N ARG A 117 17.15 1.55 -9.49
CA ARG A 117 16.89 0.17 -9.93
C ARG A 117 15.81 -0.50 -9.08
N HIS A 118 15.55 -1.78 -9.37
CA HIS A 118 14.55 -2.64 -8.72
C HIS A 118 14.70 -2.86 -7.20
N LEU A 119 15.80 -2.43 -6.57
CA LEU A 119 16.09 -2.69 -5.16
C LEU A 119 15.66 -1.51 -4.28
N PRO A 120 15.30 -1.75 -3.01
CA PRO A 120 14.95 -0.68 -2.08
C PRO A 120 16.15 0.24 -1.87
N VAL A 121 15.90 1.55 -1.90
CA VAL A 121 16.88 2.60 -1.66
C VAL A 121 17.14 2.72 -0.17
N LEU A 122 16.07 2.64 0.63
CA LEU A 122 16.12 2.65 2.09
C LEU A 122 15.27 1.52 2.65
N LYS A 123 15.68 1.00 3.81
CA LYS A 123 14.93 0.00 4.58
C LYS A 123 15.17 0.20 6.06
N THR A 124 14.16 -0.05 6.88
CA THR A 124 14.32 -0.06 8.33
C THR A 124 15.12 -1.27 8.80
N ALA A 125 15.84 -1.11 9.91
CA ALA A 125 16.49 -2.24 10.57
C ALA A 125 15.44 -3.08 11.31
N LEU A 126 15.55 -4.41 11.20
CA LEU A 126 14.83 -5.33 12.09
C LEU A 126 15.45 -5.19 13.49
N SER A 127 14.92 -4.28 14.29
CA SER A 127 15.41 -4.01 15.64
C SER A 127 14.24 -3.77 16.57
N ALA A 128 14.47 -3.90 17.87
CA ALA A 128 13.44 -3.67 18.89
C ALA A 128 12.87 -2.24 18.88
N ALA A 129 13.55 -1.29 18.22
CA ALA A 129 13.07 0.07 18.09
C ALA A 129 12.05 0.25 16.94
N GLY A 130 11.81 -0.75 16.10
CA GLY A 130 10.82 -0.70 15.03
C GLY A 130 9.77 -1.81 15.16
N HIS A 131 9.01 -2.02 14.07
CA HIS A 131 8.06 -3.13 14.01
C HIS A 131 8.78 -4.47 13.94
N THR A 132 8.32 -5.42 14.74
CA THR A 132 8.79 -6.82 14.70
C THR A 132 7.77 -7.75 14.07
N HIS A 133 6.57 -7.23 13.79
CA HIS A 133 5.43 -7.93 13.26
C HIS A 133 5.01 -7.36 11.90
N PRO A 134 4.15 -8.07 11.15
CA PRO A 134 3.65 -7.61 9.86
C PRO A 134 3.08 -6.19 9.89
N VAL A 135 3.49 -5.34 8.94
CA VAL A 135 2.95 -3.98 8.78
C VAL A 135 1.79 -4.04 7.79
N TYR A 136 0.57 -3.74 8.26
CA TYR A 136 -0.63 -3.81 7.42
C TYR A 136 -1.08 -2.46 6.88
N SER A 137 -0.67 -1.37 7.53
CA SER A 137 -1.12 -0.04 7.12
C SER A 137 0.02 0.97 7.11
N LEU A 138 0.04 1.79 6.07
CA LEU A 138 0.96 2.88 5.85
C LEU A 138 0.18 4.13 5.47
N LYS A 139 0.50 5.26 6.11
CA LYS A 139 -0.03 6.56 5.71
C LYS A 139 1.01 7.63 5.89
N ILE A 140 1.21 8.45 4.87
CA ILE A 140 2.01 9.68 4.98
C ILE A 140 1.06 10.82 5.32
N VAL A 141 1.36 11.51 6.43
CA VAL A 141 0.55 12.59 6.98
C VAL A 141 1.41 13.84 7.14
N GLY A 142 0.83 15.01 6.90
CA GLY A 142 1.49 16.31 7.06
C GLY A 142 1.45 17.15 5.80
N SER A 143 2.48 17.97 5.62
CA SER A 143 2.63 18.94 4.53
C SER A 143 3.86 18.63 3.69
N HIS A 144 4.00 19.32 2.56
CA HIS A 144 5.15 19.16 1.66
C HIS A 144 6.51 19.32 2.37
N ASN A 145 6.60 20.23 3.35
CA ASN A 145 7.86 20.54 4.05
C ASN A 145 8.02 19.80 5.38
N ALA A 146 6.93 19.24 5.91
CA ALA A 146 6.92 18.53 7.18
C ALA A 146 5.88 17.41 7.09
N HIS A 147 6.35 16.23 6.75
CA HIS A 147 5.54 15.03 6.61
C HIS A 147 6.19 13.88 7.35
N ASN A 148 5.35 13.07 7.97
CA ASN A 148 5.75 11.84 8.65
C ASN A 148 5.06 10.65 7.99
N LEU A 149 5.77 9.54 7.94
CA LEU A 149 5.22 8.25 7.59
C LEU A 149 4.72 7.59 8.86
N VAL A 150 3.41 7.40 8.99
CA VAL A 150 2.81 6.62 10.07
C VAL A 150 2.54 5.20 9.58
N THR A 151 2.85 4.25 10.44
CA THR A 151 2.79 2.81 10.14
C THR A 151 2.15 2.08 11.29
N ALA A 152 1.31 1.09 10.99
CA ALA A 152 0.67 0.24 12.01
C ALA A 152 0.97 -1.22 11.76
N SER A 153 1.30 -1.93 12.83
CA SER A 153 1.60 -3.36 12.82
C SER A 153 0.70 -4.13 13.79
N THR A 154 0.58 -5.44 13.60
CA THR A 154 -0.19 -6.33 14.46
C THR A 154 0.39 -6.51 15.86
N ASP A 155 1.58 -5.97 16.15
CA ASP A 155 2.10 -5.86 17.52
C ASP A 155 1.34 -4.84 18.38
N GLY A 156 0.41 -4.08 17.78
CA GLY A 156 -0.30 -3.01 18.47
C GLY A 156 0.49 -1.73 18.56
N LEU A 157 1.62 -1.64 17.85
CA LEU A 157 2.42 -0.43 17.77
C LEU A 157 2.03 0.37 16.53
N VAL A 158 1.87 1.67 16.74
CA VAL A 158 1.82 2.68 15.69
C VAL A 158 3.12 3.47 15.76
N CYS A 159 3.93 3.38 14.72
CA CYS A 159 5.22 4.06 14.64
C CYS A 159 5.17 5.19 13.61
N SER A 160 5.68 6.36 13.99
CA SER A 160 5.88 7.52 13.14
C SER A 160 7.35 7.63 12.72
N TRP A 161 7.61 7.81 11.43
CA TRP A 161 8.94 7.81 10.82
C TRP A 161 9.14 9.05 9.95
N GLN A 162 10.41 9.47 9.79
CA GLN A 162 10.78 10.39 8.74
C GLN A 162 11.13 9.62 7.47
N LEU A 163 10.64 10.05 6.30
CA LEU A 163 10.96 9.37 5.04
C LEU A 163 12.46 9.39 4.71
N ASP A 164 13.17 10.46 5.12
CA ASP A 164 14.61 10.60 4.89
C ASP A 164 15.47 9.81 5.90
N MET A 165 14.89 9.40 7.04
CA MET A 165 15.60 8.71 8.11
C MET A 165 14.77 7.54 8.65
N LEU A 166 14.88 6.40 7.98
CA LEU A 166 14.25 5.13 8.39
C LEU A 166 15.12 4.30 9.37
N ALA A 167 16.11 4.92 10.01
CA ALA A 167 16.99 4.21 10.95
C ALA A 167 16.28 3.87 12.27
N GLN A 168 15.46 4.80 12.78
CA GLN A 168 14.68 4.68 14.00
C GLN A 168 13.38 5.48 13.85
N PRO A 169 12.27 5.06 14.48
CA PRO A 169 11.06 5.85 14.47
C PRO A 169 11.25 7.10 15.34
N GLN A 170 10.56 8.17 14.99
CA GLN A 170 10.48 9.36 15.82
C GLN A 170 9.62 9.15 17.06
N GLU A 171 8.52 8.42 16.87
CA GLU A 171 7.50 8.20 17.88
C GLU A 171 6.93 6.80 17.73
N MET A 172 6.68 6.14 18.86
CA MET A 172 6.10 4.82 18.94
C MET A 172 4.98 4.88 19.96
N ILE A 173 3.78 4.54 19.52
CA ILE A 173 2.56 4.59 20.32
C ILE A 173 2.02 3.16 20.41
N GLU A 174 1.92 2.65 21.64
CA GLU A 174 1.27 1.37 21.90
C GLU A 174 -0.24 1.57 22.03
N LEU A 175 -1.01 0.82 21.26
CA LEU A 175 -2.46 0.84 21.27
C LEU A 175 -2.96 -0.07 22.39
N VAL A 176 -3.51 0.55 23.42
CA VAL A 176 -4.09 -0.13 24.58
C VAL A 176 -5.60 0.04 24.54
N ASN A 177 -6.35 -1.02 24.86
CA ASN A 177 -7.80 -0.93 25.00
C ASN A 177 -8.20 -0.54 26.43
N PRO A 178 -8.58 0.73 26.71
CA PRO A 178 -8.91 1.16 28.06
C PRO A 178 -10.20 0.54 28.61
N ALA A 179 -11.06 -0.03 27.75
CA ALA A 179 -12.35 -0.58 28.15
C ALA A 179 -12.29 -2.03 28.62
N ASN A 180 -11.23 -2.79 28.30
CA ASN A 180 -11.14 -4.19 28.64
C ASN A 180 -9.70 -4.64 28.94
N SER A 181 -9.35 -4.63 30.23
CA SER A 181 -8.03 -5.05 30.73
C SER A 181 -7.69 -6.54 30.55
N ARG A 182 -8.60 -7.35 30.01
CA ARG A 182 -8.33 -8.77 29.64
C ARG A 182 -7.83 -8.95 28.21
N THR A 183 -8.01 -7.96 27.34
CA THR A 183 -7.55 -7.96 25.95
C THR A 183 -6.75 -6.67 25.74
N ASP A 184 -5.57 -6.63 26.36
CA ASP A 184 -4.69 -5.47 26.33
C ASP A 184 -4.08 -5.28 24.92
N GLU A 185 -3.85 -6.39 24.23
CA GLU A 185 -3.30 -6.42 22.87
C GLU A 185 -4.34 -6.04 21.82
N VAL A 186 -4.09 -4.93 21.11
CA VAL A 186 -4.86 -4.49 19.96
C VAL A 186 -4.04 -4.72 18.70
N ALA A 187 -4.59 -5.42 17.70
CA ALA A 187 -3.92 -5.66 16.42
C ALA A 187 -4.55 -4.78 15.32
N PRO A 188 -4.05 -3.56 15.07
CA PRO A 188 -4.59 -2.68 14.03
C PRO A 188 -4.35 -3.28 12.64
N THR A 189 -5.38 -3.23 11.80
CA THR A 189 -5.29 -3.68 10.39
C THR A 189 -5.21 -2.52 9.42
N VAL A 190 -5.83 -1.39 9.76
CA VAL A 190 -5.84 -0.18 8.95
C VAL A 190 -5.79 1.02 9.88
N ILE A 191 -5.08 2.07 9.46
CA ILE A 191 -5.15 3.38 10.11
C ILE A 191 -5.56 4.41 9.08
N SER A 192 -6.39 5.37 9.49
CA SER A 192 -6.82 6.48 8.65
C SER A 192 -6.75 7.78 9.41
N PHE A 193 -6.45 8.86 8.70
CA PHE A 193 -6.32 10.19 9.27
C PHE A 193 -7.38 11.11 8.67
N PRO A 194 -7.98 12.01 9.47
CA PRO A 194 -8.78 13.09 8.93
C PRO A 194 -7.93 13.97 8.01
N ASP A 195 -8.57 14.58 7.01
CA ASP A 195 -7.88 15.51 6.13
C ASP A 195 -7.29 16.66 6.94
N ASN A 196 -5.98 16.89 6.79
CA ASN A 196 -5.23 17.99 7.39
C ASN A 196 -5.06 17.93 8.93
N GLU A 197 -5.34 16.80 9.57
CA GLU A 197 -5.03 16.58 10.99
C GLU A 197 -3.93 15.51 11.17
N THR A 198 -2.91 15.83 11.96
CA THR A 198 -1.79 14.92 12.29
C THR A 198 -1.92 14.33 13.69
N GLY A 199 -2.78 14.90 14.55
CA GLY A 199 -2.87 14.55 15.98
C GLY A 199 -3.97 13.56 16.33
N SER A 200 -4.86 13.24 15.39
CA SER A 200 -5.99 12.33 15.57
C SER A 200 -6.00 11.32 14.43
N PHE A 201 -6.25 10.05 14.75
CA PHE A 201 -6.39 9.00 13.75
C PHE A 201 -7.46 7.99 14.17
N TRP A 202 -8.00 7.32 13.17
CA TRP A 202 -8.96 6.24 13.28
C TRP A 202 -8.24 4.91 13.09
N VAL A 203 -8.52 3.94 13.96
CA VAL A 203 -7.98 2.56 13.94
C VAL A 203 -9.16 1.60 13.86
#